data_AF-A0A962V4R9-F1
#
_entry.id   AF-A0A962V4R9-F1
#
_cell.length_a   1.000
_cell.length_b   1.000
_cell.length_c   1.000
_cell.angle_alpha   90.00
_cell.angle_beta   90.00
_cell.angle_gamma   90.00
#
_symmetry.space_group_name_H-M   'P 1'
#
loop_
_entity.id
_entity.type
_entity.pdbx_description
1 polymer ?
#
loop_
_entity_poly.entity_id
_entity_poly.type
_entity_poly.pdbx_seq_one_letter_code
_entity_poly.pdbx_strand_id
1 'polypeptide(L)'
;TDDLLAANEELVHELARETHSDVGHVVDISERQQMLSQRIAALYNLHALGVDEESYRESLDNATFEFMLGLEELIGYEGNTRSVNSALKKAKTQFRMLEFSVNKEGSTYFPFVVSEAAKKILNSMHDVTKEYLEAAGVSS
;
A
#
# COMPACT_ATOMS: atom_id res chain seq x y z
N THR A 1 12.36 9.17 -7.28
CA THR A 1 11.20 8.38 -6.83
C THR A 1 9.93 8.87 -7.50
N ASP A 2 9.84 10.15 -7.86
CA ASP A 2 8.69 10.69 -8.62
C ASP A 2 8.67 10.26 -10.11
N ASP A 3 9.83 10.10 -10.76
CA ASP A 3 9.87 9.66 -12.16
C ASP A 3 9.38 8.22 -12.37
N LEU A 4 9.52 7.36 -11.36
CA LEU A 4 8.97 6.00 -11.39
C LEU A 4 7.46 6.02 -11.16
N LEU A 5 6.96 6.96 -10.34
CA LEU A 5 5.54 7.18 -10.13
C LEU A 5 4.87 7.64 -11.41
N ALA A 6 5.41 8.66 -12.08
CA ALA A 6 4.85 9.19 -13.31
C ALA A 6 4.83 8.15 -14.43
N ALA A 7 5.88 7.32 -14.51
CA ALA A 7 5.95 6.23 -15.47
C ALA A 7 4.94 5.10 -15.15
N ASN A 8 4.73 4.77 -13.86
CA ASN A 8 3.71 3.81 -13.47
C ASN A 8 2.30 4.36 -13.70
N GLU A 9 2.03 5.63 -13.36
CA GLU A 9 0.74 6.28 -13.59
C GLU A 9 0.39 6.33 -15.08
N GLU A 10 1.35 6.60 -15.97
CA GLU A 10 1.15 6.58 -17.42
C GLU A 10 0.88 5.16 -17.94
N LEU A 11 1.64 4.16 -17.48
CA LEU A 11 1.43 2.75 -17.83
C LEU A 11 0.08 2.22 -17.32
N VAL A 12 -0.31 2.59 -16.09
CA VAL A 12 -1.61 2.24 -15.50
C VAL A 12 -2.75 2.89 -16.27
N HIS A 13 -2.59 4.14 -16.71
CA HIS A 13 -3.57 4.83 -17.53
C HIS A 13 -3.74 4.19 -18.92
N GLU A 14 -2.65 3.74 -19.54
CA GLU A 14 -2.68 2.99 -20.80
C GLU A 14 -3.31 1.60 -20.59
N LEU A 15 -2.98 0.92 -19.49
CA LEU A 15 -3.48 -0.42 -19.14
C LEU A 15 -4.97 -0.42 -18.80
N ALA A 16 -5.46 0.62 -18.12
CA ALA A 16 -6.88 0.83 -17.83
C ALA A 16 -7.69 1.14 -19.10
N ARG A 17 -7.05 1.60 -20.18
CA ARG A 17 -7.70 1.77 -21.50
C ARG A 17 -7.82 0.45 -22.27
N GLU A 18 -6.90 -0.48 -22.09
CA GLU A 18 -6.85 -1.73 -22.85
C GLU A 18 -7.45 -2.95 -22.13
N THR A 19 -7.53 -2.94 -20.80
CA THR A 19 -8.09 -4.04 -19.99
C THR A 19 -9.46 -3.66 -19.41
N HIS A 20 -10.36 -4.66 -19.30
CA HIS A 20 -11.70 -4.51 -18.72
C HIS A 20 -11.64 -3.67 -17.44
N SER A 21 -12.41 -2.57 -17.38
CA SER A 21 -12.25 -1.42 -16.45
C SER A 21 -12.00 -1.78 -14.98
N ASP A 22 -12.49 -2.93 -14.54
CA ASP A 22 -12.44 -3.35 -13.15
C ASP A 22 -11.06 -3.91 -12.76
N VAL A 23 -10.32 -4.52 -13.70
CA VAL A 23 -8.98 -5.06 -13.43
C VAL A 23 -7.92 -3.95 -13.39
N GLY A 24 -7.97 -3.01 -14.34
CA GLY A 24 -7.06 -1.85 -14.34
C GLY A 24 -7.19 -1.02 -13.05
N HIS A 25 -8.41 -0.87 -12.53
CA HIS A 25 -8.68 -0.17 -11.28
C HIS A 25 -8.06 -0.85 -10.06
N VAL A 26 -8.18 -2.17 -9.92
CA VAL A 26 -7.57 -2.87 -8.77
C VAL A 26 -6.05 -2.98 -8.87
N VAL A 27 -5.48 -3.00 -10.08
CA VAL A 27 -4.03 -2.88 -10.30
C VAL A 27 -3.55 -1.52 -9.77
N ASP A 28 -4.17 -0.44 -10.22
CA ASP A 28 -3.89 0.93 -9.80
C ASP A 28 -3.96 1.11 -8.27
N ILE A 29 -5.03 0.61 -7.64
CA ILE A 29 -5.13 0.62 -6.18
C ILE A 29 -3.97 -0.18 -5.55
N SER A 30 -3.67 -1.38 -6.04
CA SER A 30 -2.62 -2.22 -5.47
C SER A 30 -1.22 -1.60 -5.56
N GLU A 31 -0.92 -0.85 -6.62
CA GLU A 31 0.30 -0.07 -6.74
C GLU A 31 0.33 1.13 -5.79
N ARG A 32 -0.79 1.86 -5.66
CA ARG A 32 -0.91 2.90 -4.63
C ARG A 32 -0.67 2.38 -3.23
N GLN A 33 -1.15 1.18 -2.89
CA GLN A 33 -0.90 0.56 -1.59
C GLN A 33 0.60 0.32 -1.34
N GLN A 34 1.36 -0.06 -2.36
CA GLN A 34 2.82 -0.19 -2.26
C GLN A 34 3.46 1.15 -1.87
N MET A 35 3.10 2.21 -2.58
CA MET A 35 3.63 3.56 -2.34
C MET A 35 3.26 4.08 -0.96
N LEU A 36 1.99 3.93 -0.56
CA LEU A 36 1.49 4.33 0.75
C LEU A 36 2.22 3.59 1.88
N SER A 37 2.50 2.28 1.72
CA SER A 37 3.26 1.52 2.73
C SER A 37 4.65 2.12 2.98
N GLN A 38 5.35 2.53 1.92
CA GLN A 38 6.67 3.15 2.02
C GLN A 38 6.58 4.58 2.55
N ARG A 39 5.58 5.36 2.13
CA ARG A 39 5.32 6.72 2.62
C ARG A 39 5.07 6.73 4.12
N ILE A 40 4.27 5.79 4.63
CA ILE A 40 4.02 5.61 6.06
C ILE A 40 5.33 5.34 6.81
N ALA A 41 6.17 4.42 6.33
CA ALA A 41 7.45 4.13 6.97
C ALA A 41 8.38 5.35 6.99
N ALA A 42 8.44 6.11 5.89
CA ALA A 42 9.25 7.32 5.79
C ALA A 42 8.78 8.40 6.78
N LEU A 43 7.48 8.69 6.81
CA LEU A 43 6.88 9.68 7.71
C LEU A 43 7.06 9.29 9.18
N TYR A 44 6.86 8.01 9.52
CA TYR A 44 7.11 7.51 10.86
C TYR A 44 8.58 7.66 11.27
N ASN A 45 9.52 7.35 10.37
CA ASN A 45 10.94 7.50 10.65
C ASN A 45 11.34 8.97 10.86
N LEU A 46 10.77 9.91 10.11
CA LEU A 46 11.00 11.35 10.30
C LEU A 46 10.50 11.81 11.68
N HIS A 47 9.29 11.40 12.07
CA HIS A 47 8.75 11.69 13.39
C HIS A 47 9.64 11.10 14.50
N ALA A 48 10.10 9.86 14.35
CA ALA A 48 10.98 9.20 15.33
C ALA A 48 12.37 9.87 15.47
N LEU A 49 12.82 10.62 14.45
CA LEU A 49 14.04 11.43 14.51
C LEU A 49 13.84 12.78 15.22
N GLY A 50 12.65 13.05 15.75
CA GLY A 50 12.32 14.31 16.43
C GLY A 50 12.05 15.45 15.46
N VAL A 51 11.81 15.15 14.18
CA VAL A 51 11.29 16.11 13.21
C VAL A 51 9.78 16.23 13.47
N ASP A 52 9.43 17.01 14.49
CA ASP A 52 8.06 17.13 15.00
C ASP A 52 7.41 18.41 14.47
N GLU A 53 6.94 18.33 13.22
CA GLU A 53 6.01 19.30 12.66
C GLU A 53 4.62 18.66 12.64
N GLU A 54 3.61 19.42 13.07
CA GLU A 54 2.18 19.05 13.03
C GLU A 54 1.78 18.48 11.65
N SER A 55 2.38 19.02 10.58
CA SER A 55 2.20 18.62 9.18
C SER A 55 2.62 17.16 8.90
N TYR A 56 3.63 16.62 9.59
CA TYR A 56 4.09 15.24 9.40
C TYR A 56 3.16 14.23 10.04
N ARG A 57 2.61 14.55 11.22
CA ARG A 57 1.60 13.72 11.88
C ARG A 57 0.34 13.65 11.02
N GLU A 58 -0.16 14.79 10.55
CA GLU A 58 -1.31 14.83 9.64
C GLU A 58 -1.05 14.04 8.35
N SER A 59 0.15 14.16 7.76
CA SER A 59 0.55 13.37 6.60
C SER A 59 0.58 11.87 6.85
N LEU A 60 1.01 11.44 8.05
CA LEU A 60 1.08 10.04 8.44
C LEU A 60 -0.32 9.47 8.65
N ASP A 61 -1.20 10.22 9.31
CA ASP A 61 -2.59 9.86 9.54
C ASP A 61 -3.34 9.72 8.20
N ASN A 62 -3.17 10.70 7.29
CA ASN A 62 -3.76 10.66 5.96
C ASN A 62 -3.27 9.45 5.14
N ALA A 63 -1.95 9.20 5.11
CA ALA A 63 -1.41 8.04 4.39
C ALA A 63 -1.91 6.71 4.96
N THR A 64 -2.06 6.62 6.29
CA THR A 64 -2.60 5.44 6.97
C THR A 64 -4.08 5.23 6.61
N PHE A 65 -4.87 6.31 6.59
CA PHE A 65 -6.28 6.27 6.22
C PHE A 65 -6.50 5.88 4.74
N GLU A 66 -5.75 6.49 3.82
CA GLU A 66 -5.78 6.15 2.39
C GLU A 66 -5.40 4.69 2.13
N PHE A 67 -4.39 4.18 2.86
CA PHE A 67 -4.02 2.77 2.78
C PHE A 67 -5.18 1.86 3.24
N MET A 68 -5.79 2.16 4.40
CA MET A 68 -6.92 1.40 4.90
C MET A 68 -8.08 1.34 3.89
N LEU A 69 -8.45 2.47 3.29
CA LEU A 69 -9.54 2.52 2.32
C LEU A 69 -9.25 1.67 1.08
N GLY A 70 -8.07 1.83 0.47
CA GLY A 70 -7.70 1.06 -0.70
C GLY A 70 -7.59 -0.44 -0.40
N LEU A 71 -7.11 -0.82 0.78
CA LEU A 71 -7.06 -2.23 1.17
C LEU A 71 -8.46 -2.84 1.34
N GLU A 72 -9.42 -2.14 1.93
CA GLU A 72 -10.80 -2.63 2.03
C GLU A 72 -11.46 -2.74 0.66
N GLU A 73 -11.19 -1.80 -0.26
CA GLU A 73 -11.67 -1.86 -1.63
C GLU A 73 -11.11 -3.08 -2.38
N LEU A 74 -9.80 -3.31 -2.29
CA LEU A 74 -9.18 -4.51 -2.87
C LEU A 74 -9.77 -5.80 -2.28
N ILE A 75 -10.05 -5.85 -0.98
CA ILE A 75 -10.68 -7.02 -0.34
C ILE A 75 -12.11 -7.24 -0.84
N GLY A 76 -12.85 -6.17 -1.11
CA GLY A 76 -14.22 -6.20 -1.59
C GLY A 76 -14.36 -6.59 -3.07
N TYR A 77 -13.28 -6.61 -3.83
CA TYR A 77 -13.33 -6.93 -5.26
C TYR A 77 -13.77 -8.39 -5.53
N GLU A 78 -14.88 -8.56 -6.24
CA GLU A 78 -15.46 -9.88 -6.53
C GLU A 78 -14.58 -10.73 -7.45
N GLY A 79 -13.71 -10.11 -8.26
CA GLY A 79 -12.78 -10.79 -9.16
C GLY A 79 -11.57 -11.42 -8.46
N ASN A 80 -11.47 -11.32 -7.14
CA ASN A 80 -10.33 -11.85 -6.38
C ASN A 80 -10.22 -13.38 -6.46
N THR A 81 -9.03 -13.86 -6.83
CA THR A 81 -8.69 -15.27 -6.69
C THR A 81 -8.56 -15.65 -5.21
N ARG A 82 -8.49 -16.96 -4.91
CA ARG A 82 -8.19 -17.43 -3.56
C ARG A 82 -6.80 -17.00 -3.06
N SER A 83 -5.84 -16.86 -3.98
CA SER A 83 -4.47 -16.47 -3.65
C SER A 83 -4.39 -14.97 -3.33
N VAL A 84 -4.94 -14.11 -4.20
CA VAL A 84 -5.14 -12.68 -3.92
C VAL A 84 -5.81 -12.45 -2.57
N ASN A 85 -6.94 -13.12 -2.30
CA ASN A 85 -7.64 -13.01 -1.01
C ASN A 85 -6.76 -13.39 0.19
N SER A 86 -5.86 -14.37 0.04
CA SER A 86 -4.91 -14.77 1.08
C SER A 86 -3.84 -13.69 1.30
N ALA A 87 -3.29 -13.14 0.22
CA ALA A 87 -2.31 -12.06 0.27
C ALA A 87 -2.90 -10.78 0.90
N LEU A 88 -4.10 -10.37 0.50
CA LEU A 88 -4.81 -9.22 1.07
C LEU A 88 -5.09 -9.39 2.57
N LYS A 89 -5.46 -10.60 3.03
CA LYS A 89 -5.63 -10.90 4.47
C LYS A 89 -4.31 -10.79 5.25
N LYS A 90 -3.20 -11.23 4.66
CA LYS A 90 -1.86 -11.09 5.26
C LYS A 90 -1.49 -9.60 5.36
N ALA A 91 -1.67 -8.84 4.29
CA ALA A 91 -1.45 -7.40 4.27
C ALA A 91 -2.29 -6.67 5.32
N LYS A 92 -3.58 -7.02 5.46
CA LYS A 92 -4.47 -6.48 6.51
C LYS A 92 -3.96 -6.74 7.91
N THR A 93 -3.45 -7.95 8.16
CA THR A 93 -2.89 -8.31 9.47
C THR A 93 -1.63 -7.52 9.78
N GLN A 94 -0.74 -7.37 8.79
CA GLN A 94 0.50 -6.58 8.91
C GLN A 94 0.18 -5.09 9.09
N PHE A 95 -0.79 -4.56 8.35
CA PHE A 95 -1.22 -3.18 8.44
C PHE A 95 -1.81 -2.85 9.81
N ARG A 96 -2.65 -3.71 10.39
CA ARG A 96 -3.16 -3.51 11.76
C ARG A 96 -2.04 -3.42 12.81
N MET A 97 -0.96 -4.19 12.64
CA MET A 97 0.19 -4.09 13.53
C MET A 97 0.92 -2.76 13.35
N LEU A 98 1.06 -2.30 12.11
CA LEU A 98 1.64 -1.01 11.79
C LEU A 98 0.79 0.16 12.31
N GLU A 99 -0.52 0.15 12.07
CA GLU A 99 -1.49 1.16 12.50
C GLU A 99 -1.52 1.28 14.02
N PHE A 100 -1.54 0.15 14.73
CA PHE A 100 -1.42 0.14 16.19
C PHE A 100 -0.08 0.74 16.66
N SER A 101 0.99 0.57 15.88
CA SER A 101 2.32 1.11 16.20
C SER A 101 2.39 2.62 16.00
N VAL A 102 1.69 3.14 14.98
CA VAL A 102 1.60 4.57 14.67
C VAL A 102 0.73 5.31 15.71
N ASN A 103 -0.41 4.75 16.09
CA ASN A 103 -1.42 5.45 16.90
C ASN A 103 -1.17 5.44 18.43
N LYS A 104 -0.13 4.76 18.91
CA LYS A 104 0.11 4.63 20.35
C LYS A 104 1.07 5.71 20.85
N GLU A 105 0.51 6.74 21.47
CA GLU A 105 1.28 7.77 22.19
C GLU A 105 2.12 7.15 23.33
N GLY A 106 3.38 7.56 23.43
CA GLY A 106 4.28 7.18 24.53
C GLY A 106 4.90 5.78 24.44
N SER A 107 4.57 4.97 23.43
CA SER A 107 5.35 3.75 23.14
C SER A 107 6.44 4.04 22.13
N THR A 108 7.70 3.82 22.54
CA THR A 108 8.83 3.69 21.63
C THR A 108 8.61 2.51 20.70
N TYR A 109 7.87 2.68 19.60
CA TYR A 109 7.96 1.74 18.50
C TYR A 109 9.26 2.00 17.78
N PHE A 110 10.11 0.98 17.74
CA PHE A 110 11.39 1.05 17.05
C PHE A 110 11.12 1.30 15.56
N PRO A 111 11.66 2.37 14.96
CA PRO A 111 11.62 2.65 13.50
C PRO A 111 11.82 1.40 12.63
N PHE A 112 12.69 0.50 13.09
CA PHE A 112 12.92 -0.81 12.51
C PHE A 112 11.66 -1.67 12.37
N VAL A 113 10.81 -1.77 13.40
CA VAL A 113 9.59 -2.59 13.38
C VAL A 113 8.58 -2.05 12.37
N VAL A 114 8.37 -0.73 12.34
CA VAL A 114 7.48 -0.09 11.36
C VAL A 114 7.99 -0.29 9.94
N SER A 115 9.29 -0.10 9.74
CA SER A 115 9.94 -0.31 8.44
C SER A 115 9.82 -1.77 7.96
N GLU A 116 10.01 -2.75 8.85
CA GLU A 116 9.84 -4.17 8.54
C GLU A 116 8.38 -4.53 8.23
N ALA A 117 7.41 -3.95 8.95
CA ALA A 117 6.00 -4.14 8.67
C ALA A 117 5.62 -3.57 7.29
N ALA A 118 6.03 -2.34 6.99
CA ALA A 118 5.82 -1.70 5.70
C ALA A 118 6.45 -2.50 4.55
N LYS A 119 7.65 -3.04 4.74
CA LYS A 119 8.31 -3.90 3.74
C LYS A 119 7.55 -5.20 3.48
N LYS A 120 6.99 -5.83 4.52
CA LYS A 120 6.17 -7.03 4.36
C LYS A 120 4.86 -6.72 3.62
N ILE A 121 4.26 -5.56 3.89
CA ILE A 121 3.08 -5.07 3.18
C ILE A 121 3.42 -4.83 1.71
N LEU A 122 4.52 -4.12 1.42
CA LEU A 122 5.02 -3.87 0.06
C LEU A 122 5.13 -5.17 -0.74
N ASN A 123 5.81 -6.18 -0.19
CA ASN A 123 5.95 -7.47 -0.86
C ASN A 123 4.59 -8.15 -1.11
N SER A 124 3.68 -8.10 -0.12
CA SER A 124 2.33 -8.66 -0.27
C SER A 124 1.52 -7.93 -1.36
N MET A 125 1.69 -6.62 -1.50
CA MET A 125 1.02 -5.84 -2.54
C MET A 125 1.64 -6.05 -3.92
N HIS A 126 2.96 -6.23 -4.03
CA HIS A 126 3.59 -6.66 -5.28
C HIS A 126 3.04 -8.01 -5.75
N ASP A 127 2.89 -8.99 -4.84
CA ASP A 127 2.32 -10.29 -5.17
C ASP A 127 0.87 -10.15 -5.68
N VAL A 128 0.05 -9.31 -5.02
CA VAL A 128 -1.33 -9.01 -5.46
C VAL A 128 -1.37 -8.36 -6.83
N THR A 129 -0.51 -7.35 -7.07
CA THR A 129 -0.44 -6.63 -8.35
C THR A 129 -0.09 -7.59 -9.47
N LYS A 130 0.91 -8.44 -9.25
CA LYS A 130 1.33 -9.46 -10.21
C LYS A 130 0.20 -10.43 -10.54
N GLU A 131 -0.54 -10.92 -9.55
CA GLU A 131 -1.68 -11.81 -9.79
C GLU A 131 -2.81 -11.12 -10.58
N TYR A 132 -3.08 -9.83 -10.34
CA TYR A 132 -4.04 -9.08 -11.15
C TYR A 132 -3.59 -8.92 -12.61
N LEU A 133 -2.31 -8.60 -12.83
CA LEU A 133 -1.75 -8.48 -14.18
C LEU A 133 -1.79 -9.82 -14.93
N GLU A 134 -1.43 -10.92 -14.27
CA GLU A 134 -1.55 -12.27 -14.84
C GLU A 134 -3.00 -12.62 -15.21
N ALA A 135 -3.97 -12.27 -14.35
CA ALA A 135 -5.39 -12.46 -14.62
C ALA A 135 -5.90 -11.59 -15.80
N ALA A 136 -5.28 -10.43 -16.02
CA ALA A 136 -5.55 -9.55 -17.16
C ALA A 136 -4.94 -10.04 -18.48
N GLY A 137 -4.11 -11.09 -18.45
CA GLY A 137 -3.34 -11.55 -19.61
C GLY A 137 -2.13 -10.68 -19.92
N VAL A 138 -1.68 -9.87 -18.95
CA VAL A 138 -0.55 -8.96 -19.06
C VAL A 138 0.63 -9.62 -18.34
N SER A 139 1.47 -10.33 -19.11
CA SER A 139 2.69 -10.93 -18.57
C SER A 139 3.73 -9.85 -18.32
N SER A 140 4.25 -9.79 -17.09
CA SER A 140 5.38 -8.95 -16.69
C SER A 140 6.73 -9.62 -16.91
#